data_AF-A0A8X6HFG6-F1
#
_entry.id   AF-A0A8X6HFG6-F1
#
_cell.length_a   1.000
_cell.length_b   1.000
_cell.length_c   1.000
_cell.angle_alpha   90.00
_cell.angle_beta   90.00
_cell.angle_gamma   90.00
#
_symmetry.space_group_name_H-M   'P 1'
#
loop_
_entity.id
_entity.type
_entity.pdbx_description
1 polymer ?
#
loop_
_entity_poly.entity_id
_entity_poly.type
_entity_poly.pdbx_seq_one_letter_code
_entity_poly.pdbx_strand_id
1 'polypeptide(L)'
;MLWNCVNNPGNFCYVCGETTFVAQKRTNNLVVRTAYFLYLEGNVGEQDKTWASHACCNFYSVRLREWLDGKKCSMQFAVPIVWREPTNPVNNCYFCMTPPQNMG
;
A
#
# COMPACT_ATOMS: atom_id res chain seq x y z
N MET A 1 10.76 12.80 1.88
CA MET A 1 10.37 12.66 3.29
C MET A 1 11.33 13.51 4.12
N LEU A 2 10.84 14.47 4.93
CA LEU A 2 11.70 15.39 5.70
C LEU A 2 12.13 14.83 7.08
N TRP A 3 11.71 13.61 7.43
CA TRP A 3 12.03 12.93 8.69
C TRP A 3 12.44 11.47 8.45
N ASN A 4 13.28 10.96 9.35
CA ASN A 4 13.61 9.54 9.43
C ASN A 4 12.46 8.79 10.13
N CYS A 5 11.69 8.02 9.36
CA CYS A 5 10.66 7.15 9.94
C CYS A 5 11.30 5.98 10.69
N VAL A 6 10.64 5.53 11.77
CA VAL A 6 11.06 4.32 12.52
C VAL A 6 10.99 3.08 11.62
N ASN A 7 9.96 2.99 10.77
CA ASN A 7 9.81 1.95 9.77
C ASN A 7 10.02 2.49 8.36
N ASN A 8 10.57 1.67 7.47
CA ASN A 8 10.69 1.98 6.05
C ASN A 8 9.29 1.92 5.38
N PRO A 9 8.79 3.01 4.77
CA PRO A 9 7.50 3.02 4.06
C PRO A 9 7.37 1.93 2.98
N GLY A 10 8.48 1.57 2.34
CA GLY A 10 8.55 0.51 1.35
C GLY A 10 8.27 -0.88 1.91
N ASN A 11 8.16 -1.06 3.22
CA ASN A 11 7.78 -2.33 3.84
C ASN A 11 6.27 -2.48 4.02
N PHE A 12 5.46 -1.49 3.62
CA PHE A 12 4.02 -1.52 3.79
C PHE A 12 3.33 -1.74 2.45
N CYS A 13 2.24 -2.47 2.42
CA CYS A 13 1.43 -2.62 1.21
C CYS A 13 0.62 -1.34 0.98
N TYR A 14 0.73 -0.74 -0.21
CA TYR A 14 -0.07 0.42 -0.58
C TYR A 14 -1.58 0.15 -0.56
N VAL A 15 -2.00 -1.07 -0.90
CA VAL A 15 -3.42 -1.42 -1.04
C VAL A 15 -4.11 -1.63 0.31
N CYS A 16 -3.42 -2.25 1.28
CA CYS A 16 -4.03 -2.61 2.56
C CYS A 16 -3.36 -2.00 3.80
N GLY A 17 -2.24 -1.32 3.65
CA GLY A 17 -1.52 -0.71 4.76
C GLY A 17 -0.76 -1.68 5.66
N GLU A 18 -0.82 -2.99 5.40
CA GLU A 18 -0.12 -3.97 6.23
C GLU A 18 1.35 -4.11 5.84
N THR A 19 2.18 -4.49 6.80
CA THR A 19 3.60 -4.80 6.54
C THR A 19 3.74 -6.01 5.63
N THR A 20 4.68 -5.94 4.68
CA THR A 20 4.98 -6.98 3.70
C THR A 20 6.38 -7.53 3.93
N PHE A 21 6.50 -8.84 4.07
CA PHE A 21 7.78 -9.54 4.05
C PHE A 21 8.40 -9.49 2.64
N VAL A 22 9.73 -9.48 2.55
CA VAL A 22 10.46 -9.36 1.27
C VAL A 22 10.00 -10.39 0.23
N ALA A 23 9.78 -11.64 0.63
CA ALA A 23 9.31 -12.70 -0.26
C ALA A 23 7.91 -12.44 -0.85
N GLN A 24 7.06 -11.74 -0.09
CA GLN A 24 5.68 -11.42 -0.46
C GLN A 24 5.52 -10.00 -1.02
N LYS A 25 6.60 -9.21 -1.02
CA LYS A 25 6.61 -7.86 -1.55
C LYS A 25 6.63 -7.90 -3.08
N ARG A 26 5.80 -7.09 -3.69
CA ARG A 26 5.73 -6.84 -5.13
C ARG A 26 5.82 -5.34 -5.37
N THR A 27 6.30 -4.96 -6.55
CA THR A 27 6.24 -3.57 -7.00
C THR A 27 4.78 -3.16 -7.19
N ASN A 28 4.40 -2.01 -6.65
CA ASN A 28 3.12 -1.40 -6.97
C ASN A 28 3.16 -0.84 -8.40
N ASN A 29 2.96 -1.71 -9.38
CA ASN A 29 3.05 -1.38 -10.80
C ASN A 29 1.77 -0.73 -11.33
N LEU A 30 1.81 -0.24 -12.57
CA LEU A 30 0.69 0.45 -13.20
C LEU A 30 -0.59 -0.40 -13.20
N VAL A 31 -0.49 -1.70 -13.47
CA VAL A 31 -1.66 -2.61 -13.50
C VAL A 31 -2.36 -2.66 -12.15
N VAL A 32 -1.61 -2.82 -11.06
CA VAL A 32 -2.16 -2.85 -9.70
C VAL A 32 -2.80 -1.50 -9.34
N ARG A 33 -2.16 -0.39 -9.72
CA ARG A 33 -2.70 0.96 -9.51
C ARG A 33 -4.00 1.19 -10.29
N THR A 34 -4.04 0.80 -11.57
CA THR A 34 -5.22 0.92 -12.42
C THR A 34 -6.36 0.07 -11.87
N ALA A 35 -6.12 -1.18 -11.53
CA ALA A 35 -7.14 -2.05 -10.95
C ALA A 35 -7.67 -1.50 -9.62
N TYR A 36 -6.79 -0.95 -8.76
CA TYR A 36 -7.19 -0.36 -7.49
C TYR A 36 -8.04 0.90 -7.69
N PHE A 37 -7.63 1.79 -8.61
CA PHE A 37 -8.39 2.98 -9.00
C PHE A 37 -9.79 2.61 -9.51
N LEU A 38 -9.88 1.65 -10.42
CA LEU A 38 -11.15 1.20 -11.00
C LEU A 38 -12.06 0.51 -9.97
N TYR A 39 -11.49 -0.26 -9.04
CA TYR A 39 -12.28 -1.00 -8.06
C TYR A 39 -12.92 -0.09 -6.99
N LEU A 40 -12.25 1.00 -6.62
CA LEU A 40 -12.65 1.86 -5.50
C LEU A 40 -13.22 3.20 -5.93
N GLU A 41 -13.20 3.50 -7.23
CA GLU A 41 -13.58 4.79 -7.80
C GLU A 41 -12.86 5.98 -7.13
N GLY A 42 -11.71 5.70 -6.52
CA GLY A 42 -10.97 6.62 -5.65
C GLY A 42 -9.58 6.89 -6.21
N ASN A 43 -9.09 8.12 -6.01
CA ASN A 43 -7.75 8.49 -6.45
C ASN A 43 -6.68 7.58 -5.82
N VAL A 44 -5.81 7.01 -6.66
CA VAL A 44 -4.53 6.42 -6.22
C VAL A 44 -3.63 7.59 -5.82
N GLY A 45 -3.83 8.07 -4.59
CA GLY A 45 -3.14 9.24 -4.08
C GLY A 45 -1.63 9.07 -4.02
N GLU A 46 -0.91 10.10 -4.50
CA GLU A 46 0.43 10.45 -4.03
C GLU A 46 1.52 9.38 -4.25
N GLN A 47 1.33 8.52 -5.26
CA GLN A 47 2.33 7.53 -5.69
C GLN A 47 3.59 8.12 -6.34
N ASP A 48 3.55 9.41 -6.69
CA ASP A 48 4.71 10.22 -7.07
C ASP A 48 5.52 10.69 -5.85
N LYS A 49 4.93 10.65 -4.64
CA LYS A 49 5.57 11.14 -3.43
C LYS A 49 6.46 10.08 -2.81
N THR A 50 7.68 10.50 -2.48
CA THR A 50 8.69 9.67 -1.81
C THR A 50 8.28 9.16 -0.43
N TRP A 51 7.28 9.77 0.20
CA TRP A 51 6.81 9.36 1.51
C TRP A 51 5.75 8.25 1.45
N ALA A 52 5.11 8.04 0.30
CA ALA A 52 4.08 7.02 0.15
C ALA A 52 4.69 5.62 0.05
N SER A 53 3.92 4.58 0.37
CA SER A 53 4.35 3.23 0.04
C SER A 53 4.30 2.99 -1.47
N HIS A 54 5.39 2.44 -2.03
CA HIS A 54 5.47 1.98 -3.42
C HIS A 54 5.44 0.45 -3.55
N ALA A 55 5.18 -0.25 -2.45
CA ALA A 55 5.09 -1.69 -2.40
C ALA A 55 3.64 -2.17 -2.41
N CYS A 56 3.41 -3.38 -2.89
CA CYS A 56 2.13 -4.08 -2.81
C CYS A 56 2.39 -5.50 -2.33
N CYS A 57 1.54 -6.06 -1.47
CA CYS A 57 1.67 -7.45 -1.09
C CYS A 57 1.25 -8.36 -2.26
N ASN A 58 1.82 -9.56 -2.31
CA ASN A 58 1.55 -10.52 -3.38
C ASN A 58 0.06 -10.87 -3.46
N PHE A 59 -0.61 -10.98 -2.31
CA PHE A 59 -2.04 -11.27 -2.23
C PHE A 59 -2.87 -10.25 -3.02
N TYR A 60 -2.73 -8.95 -2.72
CA TYR A 60 -3.48 -7.92 -3.43
C TYR A 60 -2.98 -7.71 -4.85
N SER A 61 -1.68 -7.87 -5.11
CA SER A 61 -1.15 -7.80 -6.46
C SER A 61 -1.75 -8.87 -7.38
N VAL A 62 -2.00 -10.09 -6.89
CA VAL A 62 -2.62 -11.15 -7.70
C VAL A 62 -4.11 -10.90 -7.85
N ARG A 63 -4.83 -10.62 -6.76
CA ARG A 63 -6.28 -10.45 -6.82
C ARG A 63 -6.73 -9.25 -7.64
N LEU A 64 -6.01 -8.12 -7.58
CA LEU A 64 -6.29 -6.96 -8.40
C LEU A 64 -6.12 -7.25 -9.89
N ARG A 65 -5.13 -8.07 -10.27
CA ARG A 65 -4.96 -8.52 -11.66
C ARG A 65 -6.07 -9.47 -12.08
N GLU A 66 -6.42 -10.45 -11.25
CA GLU A 66 -7.53 -11.37 -11.54
C GLU A 66 -8.86 -10.65 -11.68
N TRP A 67 -9.11 -9.63 -10.86
CA TRP A 67 -10.30 -8.80 -10.95
C TRP A 67 -10.30 -7.98 -12.26
N LEU A 68 -9.17 -7.34 -12.60
CA LEU A 68 -9.04 -6.59 -13.85
C LEU A 68 -9.21 -7.48 -15.10
N ASP A 69 -8.73 -8.72 -15.04
CA ASP A 69 -8.90 -9.74 -16.09
C ASP A 69 -10.33 -10.31 -16.16
N GLY A 70 -11.24 -9.92 -15.24
CA GLY A 70 -12.60 -10.46 -15.16
C GLY A 70 -12.69 -11.89 -14.61
N LYS A 71 -11.60 -12.44 -14.07
CA LYS A 71 -11.55 -13.81 -13.47
C LYS A 71 -12.15 -13.86 -12.07
N LYS A 72 -12.31 -12.71 -11.41
CA LYS A 72 -12.86 -12.56 -10.06
C LYS A 72 -13.93 -11.47 -10.05
N CYS A 73 -15.13 -11.80 -9.56
CA CYS A 73 -16.24 -10.84 -9.49
C CYS A 73 -16.18 -9.88 -8.30
N SER A 74 -15.40 -10.18 -7.26
CA SER A 74 -15.35 -9.37 -6.05
C SER A 74 -13.98 -9.40 -5.37
N MET A 75 -13.59 -8.26 -4.79
CA MET A 75 -12.45 -8.16 -3.90
C MET A 75 -12.86 -8.45 -2.45
N GLN A 76 -11.91 -8.86 -1.61
CA GLN A 76 -12.18 -9.19 -0.20
C GLN A 76 -12.12 -8.01 0.76
N PHE A 77 -11.76 -6.81 0.29
CA PHE A 77 -11.76 -5.61 1.13
C PHE A 77 -12.84 -4.64 0.66
N ALA A 78 -13.63 -4.16 1.63
CA ALA A 78 -14.67 -3.16 1.39
C ALA A 78 -14.17 -1.73 1.60
N VAL A 79 -13.08 -1.53 2.34
CA VAL A 79 -12.55 -0.20 2.67
C VAL A 79 -11.06 -0.13 2.34
N PRO A 80 -10.63 0.75 1.43
CA PRO A 80 -9.22 0.97 1.15
C PRO A 80 -8.52 1.73 2.26
N ILE A 81 -7.19 1.60 2.32
CA ILE A 81 -6.38 2.56 3.07
C ILE A 81 -6.32 3.90 2.30
N VAL A 82 -6.51 4.99 3.02
CA VAL A 82 -6.32 6.35 2.52
C VAL A 82 -4.99 6.88 3.02
N TRP A 83 -4.04 7.05 2.10
CA TRP A 83 -2.75 7.65 2.40
C TRP A 83 -2.88 9.17 2.50
N ARG A 84 -2.18 9.75 3.47
CA ARG A 84 -2.06 11.19 3.67
C ARG A 84 -0.63 11.50 4.02
N GLU A 85 -0.12 12.62 3.50
CA GLU A 85 1.21 13.10 3.87
C GLU A 85 1.24 13.31 5.40
N PRO A 86 2.16 12.64 6.12
CA PRO A 86 2.32 12.93 7.53
C PRO A 86 2.80 14.38 7.69
N THR A 87 2.47 15.01 8.82
CA THR A 87 3.00 16.36 9.17
C THR A 87 3.96 16.30 10.34
N ASN A 88 3.99 15.20 11.10
CA ASN A 88 4.96 14.95 12.16
C ASN A 88 5.13 13.44 12.41
N PRO A 89 6.33 12.97 12.81
CA PRO A 89 6.60 11.54 12.98
C PRO A 89 5.94 10.92 14.22
N VAL A 90 5.45 11.72 15.18
CA VAL A 90 4.96 11.22 16.48
C VAL A 90 3.46 10.91 16.46
N ASN A 91 2.65 11.80 15.88
CA ASN A 91 1.21 11.81 16.05
C ASN A 91 0.43 11.44 14.78
N ASN A 92 1.03 11.53 13.59
CA ASN A 92 0.29 11.26 12.35
C ASN A 92 1.08 10.54 11.24
N CYS A 93 2.29 10.05 11.53
CA CYS A 93 2.99 9.16 10.62
C CYS A 93 2.58 7.72 10.85
N TYR A 94 1.75 7.19 9.95
CA TYR A 94 1.29 5.80 9.99
C TYR A 94 2.45 4.80 10.15
N PHE A 95 3.56 5.03 9.43
CA PHE A 95 4.74 4.16 9.49
C PHE A 95 5.42 4.21 10.85
N CYS A 96 5.52 5.36 11.51
CA CYS A 96 6.13 5.48 12.83
C CYS A 96 5.22 4.95 13.96
N MET A 97 3.91 5.09 13.80
CA MET A 97 2.93 4.62 14.78
C MET A 97 2.71 3.10 14.71
N THR A 98 3.09 2.45 13.60
CA THR A 98 3.02 0.99 13.51
C THR A 98 4.15 0.35 14.32
N PRO A 99 3.87 -0.58 15.24
CA PRO A 99 4.91 -1.30 15.99
C PRO A 99 5.91 -1.98 15.03
N PRO A 100 7.22 -1.84 15.26
CA PRO A 100 8.24 -2.51 14.44
C PRO A 100 7.99 -4.02 14.44
N GLN A 101 7.86 -4.59 13.25
CA GLN A 101 7.80 -6.04 13.10
C GLN A 101 9.23 -6.56 13.02
N ASN A 102 9.55 -7.63 13.76
CA ASN A 102 10.80 -8.36 13.54
C ASN A 102 10.71 -9.05 12.17
N MET A 103 11.08 -8.32 11.11
CA MET A 103 11.12 -8.83 9.74
C MET A 103 12.40 -9.66 9.60
N GLY A 104 12.36 -10.90 10.10
CA GLY A 104 13.38 -11.92 9.87
C GLY A 104 13.37 -12.46 8.45
#